data_AF-A0A9D8I6A1-F1
#
_entry.id   AF-A0A9D8I6A1-F1
#
_cell.length_a   1.000
_cell.length_b   1.000
_cell.length_c   1.000
_cell.angle_alpha   90.00
_cell.angle_beta   90.00
_cell.angle_gamma   90.00
#
_symmetry.space_group_name_H-M   'P 1'
#
loop_
_entity.id
_entity.type
_entity.pdbx_description
1 polymer ?
#
loop_
_entity_poly.entity_id
_entity_poly.type
_entity_poly.pdbx_seq_one_letter_code
_entity_poly.pdbx_strand_id
1 'polypeptide(L)'
;MPIRINLLAEQQAEEKARRQNPVKRAVLVVLFFAMLLALWGSSVFLKNSAAATELANTEASLHKMEKDAGATRTNLSDIRKIDQKMDALYALATNRFLWAPQLDVMQRAISPNIQLSRVRTEQRYVATVAEKSSDPKKPGKKASVTERITVIIEGRDSGRPEEQYYDKFKEKLLADTYFRSVMTNEAGVGFKQFSPVIVENNMSYFKFQLDCVFPERVRN
;
A
#
# COMPACT_ATOMS: atom_id res chain seq x y z
N MET A 1 25.66 -39.96 -117.15
CA MET A 1 26.60 -40.44 -116.10
C MET A 1 25.79 -40.73 -114.85
N PRO A 2 25.81 -41.95 -114.30
CA PRO A 2 24.93 -42.33 -113.20
C PRO A 2 25.49 -41.85 -111.85
N ILE A 3 24.66 -41.17 -111.07
CA ILE A 3 24.95 -40.69 -109.72
C ILE A 3 24.80 -41.87 -108.77
N ARG A 4 25.88 -42.24 -108.05
CA ARG A 4 25.84 -43.29 -107.03
C ARG A 4 25.34 -42.70 -105.71
N ILE A 5 24.06 -42.92 -105.41
CA ILE A 5 23.44 -42.53 -104.15
C ILE A 5 23.81 -43.58 -103.10
N ASN A 6 24.60 -43.18 -102.09
CA ASN A 6 25.05 -44.06 -101.02
C ASN A 6 24.07 -43.99 -99.84
N LEU A 7 23.12 -44.92 -99.80
CA LEU A 7 22.06 -45.00 -98.79
C LEU A 7 22.60 -45.08 -97.34
N LEU A 8 23.81 -45.60 -97.13
CA LEU A 8 24.47 -45.63 -95.82
C LEU A 8 24.94 -44.26 -95.34
N ALA A 9 25.33 -43.37 -96.26
CA ALA A 9 25.77 -42.02 -95.92
C ALA A 9 24.58 -41.11 -95.55
N GLU A 10 23.42 -41.33 -96.15
CA GLU A 10 22.19 -40.60 -95.87
C GLU A 10 21.59 -40.99 -94.51
N GLN A 11 21.58 -42.28 -94.18
CA GLN A 11 21.19 -42.75 -92.84
C GLN A 11 22.12 -42.24 -91.73
N GLN A 12 23.43 -42.19 -91.99
CA GLN A 12 24.38 -41.57 -91.03
C GLN A 12 24.23 -40.05 -90.92
N ALA A 13 23.79 -39.37 -91.98
CA ALA A 13 23.50 -37.94 -91.95
C ALA A 13 22.22 -37.63 -91.14
N GLU A 14 21.17 -38.45 -91.30
CA GLU A 14 19.94 -38.33 -90.49
C GLU A 14 20.16 -38.67 -89.01
N GLU A 15 20.99 -39.67 -88.70
CA GLU A 15 21.34 -39.97 -87.30
C GLU A 15 22.17 -38.87 -86.64
N LYS A 16 23.08 -38.22 -87.39
CA LYS A 16 23.83 -37.04 -86.91
C LYS A 16 22.93 -35.82 -86.74
N ALA A 17 21.98 -35.60 -87.65
CA ALA A 17 20.97 -34.54 -87.54
C ALA A 17 20.07 -34.73 -86.30
N ARG A 18 19.72 -35.98 -85.95
CA ARG A 18 18.98 -36.29 -84.72
C ARG A 18 19.78 -36.05 -83.43
N ARG A 19 21.10 -36.20 -83.46
CA ARG A 19 22.00 -35.95 -82.30
C ARG A 19 22.24 -34.46 -82.04
N GLN A 20 22.10 -33.59 -83.04
CA GLN A 20 22.29 -32.14 -82.92
C GLN A 20 20.97 -31.38 -82.91
N ASN A 21 20.05 -31.72 -82.00
CA ASN A 21 18.82 -30.94 -81.80
C ASN A 21 19.09 -29.71 -80.91
N PRO A 22 19.18 -28.48 -81.46
CA PRO A 22 19.49 -27.27 -80.68
C PRO A 22 18.39 -26.94 -79.65
N VAL A 23 17.15 -27.30 -79.96
CA VAL A 23 15.99 -27.11 -79.07
C VAL A 23 16.13 -27.90 -77.77
N LYS A 24 16.62 -29.14 -77.82
CA LYS A 24 16.82 -29.97 -76.61
C LYS A 24 17.88 -29.37 -75.68
N ARG A 25 18.91 -28.72 -76.24
CA ARG A 25 19.94 -28.02 -75.45
C ARG A 25 19.39 -26.73 -74.84
N ALA A 26 18.61 -25.96 -75.59
CA ALA A 26 17.98 -24.74 -75.09
C ALA A 26 17.05 -25.02 -73.89
N VAL A 27 16.22 -26.06 -73.97
CA VAL A 27 15.35 -26.49 -72.85
C VAL A 27 16.18 -26.87 -71.62
N LEU A 28 17.29 -27.58 -71.79
CA LEU A 28 18.20 -27.96 -70.70
C LEU A 28 18.82 -26.73 -70.02
N VAL A 29 19.21 -25.72 -70.80
CA VAL A 29 19.77 -24.47 -70.27
C VAL A 29 18.71 -23.70 -69.47
N VAL A 30 17.48 -23.57 -69.97
CA VAL A 30 16.40 -22.90 -69.23
C VAL A 30 16.08 -23.63 -67.93
N LEU A 31 16.02 -24.97 -67.97
CA LEU A 31 15.74 -25.78 -66.78
C LEU A 31 16.86 -25.65 -65.74
N PHE A 32 18.11 -25.55 -66.18
CA PHE A 32 19.25 -25.27 -65.31
C PHE A 32 19.15 -23.89 -64.64
N PHE A 33 18.80 -22.85 -65.39
CA PHE A 33 18.60 -21.51 -64.82
C PHE A 33 17.42 -21.44 -63.84
N ALA A 34 16.30 -22.11 -64.16
CA ALA A 34 15.16 -22.21 -63.26
C ALA A 34 15.53 -22.90 -61.94
N MET A 35 16.33 -23.97 -62.01
CA MET A 35 16.82 -24.68 -60.82
C MET A 35 17.74 -23.80 -59.97
N LEU A 36 18.64 -23.01 -60.60
CA LEU A 36 19.48 -22.05 -59.90
C LEU A 36 18.67 -20.96 -59.16
N LEU A 37 17.65 -20.40 -59.81
CA LEU A 37 16.77 -19.42 -59.18
C LEU A 37 15.97 -20.02 -58.03
N ALA A 38 15.50 -21.26 -58.16
CA ALA A 38 14.82 -21.97 -57.08
C ALA A 38 15.75 -22.23 -55.88
N LEU A 39 16.99 -22.65 -56.13
CA LEU A 39 18.03 -22.82 -55.10
C LEU A 39 18.32 -21.50 -54.38
N TRP A 40 18.44 -20.40 -55.13
CA TRP A 40 18.66 -19.08 -54.55
C TRP A 40 17.46 -18.61 -53.72
N GLY A 41 16.25 -18.73 -54.26
CA GLY A 41 15.00 -18.41 -53.55
C GLY A 41 14.85 -19.21 -52.26
N SER A 42 15.19 -20.50 -52.29
CA SER A 42 15.20 -21.36 -51.10
C SER A 42 16.20 -20.84 -50.03
N SER A 43 17.41 -20.45 -50.44
CA SER A 43 18.40 -19.87 -49.52
C SER A 43 17.91 -18.59 -48.85
N VAL A 44 17.25 -17.69 -49.60
CA VAL A 44 16.68 -16.44 -49.06
C VAL A 44 15.52 -16.72 -48.12
N PHE A 45 14.63 -17.64 -48.49
CA PHE A 45 13.49 -18.03 -47.65
C PHE A 45 13.94 -18.61 -46.31
N LEU A 46 14.96 -19.49 -46.32
CA LEU A 46 15.52 -20.07 -45.10
C LEU A 46 16.12 -18.99 -44.18
N LYS A 47 16.85 -18.01 -44.73
CA LYS A 47 17.39 -16.89 -43.95
C LYS A 47 16.29 -16.01 -43.35
N ASN A 48 15.24 -15.72 -44.12
CA ASN A 48 14.13 -14.89 -43.66
C ASN A 48 13.31 -15.63 -42.58
N SER A 49 13.10 -16.94 -42.74
CA SER A 49 12.46 -17.79 -41.73
C SER A 49 13.29 -17.85 -40.44
N ALA A 50 14.61 -17.98 -40.53
CA ALA A 50 15.48 -18.00 -39.36
C ALA A 50 15.41 -16.67 -38.60
N ALA A 51 15.52 -15.53 -39.30
CA ALA A 51 15.40 -14.21 -38.71
C ALA A 51 14.00 -13.98 -38.07
N ALA A 52 12.94 -14.45 -38.70
CA ALA A 52 11.58 -14.38 -38.15
C ALA A 52 11.45 -15.20 -36.85
N THR A 53 12.06 -16.38 -36.78
CA THR A 53 12.06 -17.18 -35.55
C THR A 53 12.86 -16.54 -34.41
N GLU A 54 13.99 -15.89 -34.73
CA GLU A 54 14.77 -15.15 -33.73
C GLU A 54 13.97 -13.97 -33.18
N LEU A 55 13.29 -13.20 -34.04
CA LEU A 55 12.41 -12.11 -33.62
C LEU A 55 11.27 -12.61 -32.73
N ALA A 56 10.56 -13.67 -33.14
CA ALA A 56 9.48 -14.24 -32.35
C ALA A 56 9.95 -14.71 -30.96
N ASN A 57 11.15 -15.29 -30.87
CA ASN A 57 11.74 -15.70 -29.60
C ASN A 57 12.07 -14.49 -28.70
N THR A 58 12.64 -13.42 -29.28
CA THR A 58 12.92 -12.19 -28.52
C THR A 58 11.65 -11.48 -28.05
N GLU A 59 10.63 -11.38 -28.90
CA GLU A 59 9.34 -10.79 -28.54
C GLU A 59 8.63 -11.59 -27.44
N ALA A 60 8.67 -12.93 -27.52
CA ALA A 60 8.15 -13.80 -26.46
C ALA A 60 8.88 -13.58 -25.13
N SER A 61 10.21 -13.40 -25.17
CA SER A 61 11.00 -13.09 -23.96
C SER A 61 10.66 -11.72 -23.37
N LEU A 62 10.45 -10.71 -24.21
CA LEU A 62 10.07 -9.36 -23.78
C LEU A 62 8.68 -9.36 -23.15
N HIS A 63 7.71 -10.04 -23.76
CA HIS A 63 6.37 -10.18 -23.18
C HIS A 63 6.37 -10.90 -21.83
N LYS A 64 7.24 -11.91 -21.67
CA LYS A 64 7.42 -12.57 -20.38
C LYS A 64 7.98 -11.61 -19.33
N MET A 65 9.03 -10.84 -19.67
CA MET A 65 9.60 -9.83 -18.77
C MET A 65 8.60 -8.73 -18.40
N GLU A 66 7.80 -8.27 -19.36
CA GLU A 66 6.76 -7.26 -19.13
C GLU A 66 5.68 -7.77 -18.17
N LYS A 67 5.24 -9.03 -18.35
CA LYS A 67 4.27 -9.67 -17.45
C LYS A 67 4.83 -9.82 -16.03
N ASP A 68 6.08 -10.28 -15.90
CA ASP A 68 6.74 -10.47 -14.61
C ASP A 68 6.96 -9.11 -13.90
N ALA A 69 7.33 -8.07 -14.64
CA ALA A 69 7.45 -6.71 -14.12
C ALA A 69 6.11 -6.13 -13.68
N GLY A 70 5.04 -6.38 -14.45
CA GLY A 70 3.67 -6.02 -14.11
C GLY A 70 3.21 -6.66 -12.79
N ALA A 71 3.42 -7.97 -12.65
CA ALA A 71 3.10 -8.71 -11.42
C ALA A 71 3.90 -8.22 -10.21
N THR A 72 5.17 -7.87 -10.41
CA THR A 72 6.01 -7.31 -9.34
C THR A 72 5.50 -5.93 -8.90
N ARG A 73 5.07 -5.09 -9.85
CA ARG A 73 4.53 -3.76 -9.54
C ARG A 73 3.19 -3.83 -8.79
N THR A 74 2.32 -4.77 -9.13
CA THR A 74 1.07 -4.99 -8.38
C THR A 74 1.37 -5.44 -6.95
N ASN A 75 2.29 -6.40 -6.78
CA ASN A 75 2.71 -6.87 -5.46
C ASN A 75 3.29 -5.74 -4.59
N LEU A 76 4.16 -4.90 -5.15
CA LEU A 76 4.70 -3.72 -4.44
C LEU A 76 3.59 -2.73 -4.02
N SER A 77 2.58 -2.54 -4.88
CA SER A 77 1.45 -1.68 -4.53
C SER A 77 0.62 -2.25 -3.39
N ASP A 78 0.47 -3.57 -3.33
CA ASP A 78 -0.29 -4.25 -2.28
C ASP A 78 0.48 -4.31 -0.97
N ILE A 79 1.81 -4.49 -1.00
CA ILE A 79 2.69 -4.35 0.18
C ILE A 79 2.51 -2.97 0.81
N ARG A 80 2.52 -1.90 0.01
CA ARG A 80 2.30 -0.53 0.54
C ARG A 80 0.93 -0.36 1.18
N LYS A 81 -0.12 -0.96 0.62
CA LYS A 81 -1.46 -0.94 1.22
C LYS A 81 -1.49 -1.72 2.54
N ILE A 82 -0.78 -2.84 2.61
CA ILE A 82 -0.66 -3.64 3.84
C ILE A 82 0.06 -2.82 4.90
N ASP A 83 1.18 -2.18 4.59
CA ASP A 83 1.93 -1.34 5.52
C ASP A 83 1.05 -0.20 6.07
N GLN A 84 0.34 0.51 5.19
CA GLN A 84 -0.61 1.56 5.60
C GLN A 84 -1.71 1.04 6.53
N LYS A 85 -2.24 -0.15 6.24
CA LYS A 85 -3.25 -0.79 7.10
C LYS A 85 -2.65 -1.23 8.43
N MET A 86 -1.43 -1.73 8.44
CA MET A 86 -0.73 -2.12 9.67
C MET A 86 -0.47 -0.90 10.55
N ASP A 87 0.01 0.20 9.99
CA ASP A 87 0.21 1.45 10.73
C ASP A 87 -1.11 1.96 11.32
N ALA A 88 -2.20 1.92 10.54
CA ALA A 88 -3.53 2.31 11.03
C ALA A 88 -4.04 1.37 12.13
N LEU A 89 -3.81 0.06 12.02
CA LEU A 89 -4.17 -0.92 13.05
C LEU A 89 -3.34 -0.74 14.31
N TYR A 90 -2.03 -0.47 14.19
CA TYR A 90 -1.17 -0.14 15.32
C TYR A 90 -1.64 1.14 16.00
N ALA A 91 -1.97 2.19 15.24
CA ALA A 91 -2.52 3.41 15.80
C ALA A 91 -3.85 3.16 16.52
N LEU A 92 -4.77 2.38 15.92
CA LEU A 92 -6.05 2.05 16.52
C LEU A 92 -5.88 1.21 17.80
N ALA A 93 -5.04 0.17 17.75
CA ALA A 93 -4.77 -0.70 18.90
C ALA A 93 -4.13 0.09 20.03
N THR A 94 -3.10 0.89 19.74
CA THR A 94 -2.42 1.73 20.74
C THR A 94 -3.39 2.73 21.36
N ASN A 95 -4.18 3.44 20.55
CA ASN A 95 -5.19 4.37 21.04
C ASN A 95 -6.27 3.66 21.88
N ARG A 96 -6.77 2.50 21.44
CA ARG A 96 -7.78 1.74 22.18
C ARG A 96 -7.24 1.27 23.53
N PHE A 97 -6.02 0.75 23.58
CA PHE A 97 -5.38 0.33 24.83
C PHE A 97 -5.15 1.51 25.78
N LEU A 98 -4.84 2.69 25.23
CA LEU A 98 -4.61 3.89 26.03
C LEU A 98 -5.88 4.46 26.68
N TRP A 99 -7.06 4.27 26.08
CA TRP A 99 -8.32 4.90 26.53
C TRP A 99 -9.37 3.95 27.09
N ALA A 100 -9.28 2.64 26.79
CA ALA A 100 -10.27 1.67 27.25
C ALA A 100 -10.43 1.63 28.78
N PRO A 101 -9.36 1.65 29.59
CA PRO A 101 -9.49 1.66 31.05
C PRO A 101 -10.22 2.91 31.58
N GLN A 102 -9.93 4.08 31.03
CA GLN A 102 -10.55 5.35 31.43
C GLN A 102 -12.04 5.34 31.12
N LEU A 103 -12.42 4.88 29.91
CA LEU A 103 -13.82 4.80 29.50
C LEU A 103 -14.59 3.77 30.33
N ASP A 104 -13.99 2.63 30.66
CA ASP A 104 -14.60 1.62 31.54
C ASP A 104 -14.91 2.19 32.93
N VAL A 105 -13.95 2.89 33.54
CA VAL A 105 -14.15 3.53 34.85
C VAL A 105 -15.24 4.59 34.77
N MET A 106 -15.25 5.41 33.72
CA MET A 106 -16.30 6.42 33.53
C MET A 106 -17.69 5.77 33.41
N GLN A 107 -17.82 4.67 32.66
CA GLN A 107 -19.08 3.93 32.57
C GLN A 107 -19.56 3.43 33.93
N ARG A 108 -18.65 2.93 34.78
CA ARG A 108 -18.98 2.46 36.14
C ARG A 108 -19.27 3.60 37.12
N ALA A 109 -18.67 4.78 36.94
CA ALA A 109 -18.83 5.92 37.83
C ALA A 109 -20.14 6.71 37.60
N ILE A 110 -20.72 6.66 36.39
CA ILE A 110 -21.94 7.40 36.04
C ILE A 110 -23.11 6.97 36.94
N SER A 111 -23.78 7.95 37.55
CA SER A 111 -25.03 7.78 38.29
C SER A 111 -26.25 8.04 37.40
N PRO A 112 -27.44 7.49 37.69
CA PRO A 112 -28.64 7.69 36.87
C PRO A 112 -29.08 9.16 36.69
N ASN A 113 -28.68 10.05 37.61
CA ASN A 113 -29.00 11.48 37.54
C ASN A 113 -28.02 12.29 36.68
N ILE A 114 -26.92 11.67 36.22
CA ILE A 114 -25.89 12.30 35.40
C ILE A 114 -25.91 11.70 34.01
N GLN A 115 -25.94 12.57 33.01
CA GLN A 115 -25.86 12.21 31.60
C GLN A 115 -24.62 12.86 31.00
N LEU A 116 -23.67 12.05 30.52
CA LEU A 116 -22.51 12.56 29.80
C LEU A 116 -22.92 12.93 28.37
N SER A 117 -22.70 14.18 27.97
CA SER A 117 -22.99 14.64 26.60
C SER A 117 -21.78 14.52 25.69
N ARG A 118 -20.56 14.71 26.22
CA ARG A 118 -19.34 14.65 25.43
C ARG A 118 -18.16 14.19 26.28
N VAL A 119 -17.36 13.30 25.73
CA VAL A 119 -16.05 12.94 26.26
C VAL A 119 -15.02 13.25 25.17
N ARG A 120 -14.10 14.16 25.47
CA ARG A 120 -13.00 14.55 24.58
C ARG A 120 -11.69 14.18 25.23
N THR A 121 -10.87 13.44 24.51
CA THR A 121 -9.53 13.06 24.95
C THR A 121 -8.49 13.76 24.10
N GLU A 122 -7.50 14.36 24.76
CA GLU A 122 -6.38 15.03 24.13
C GLU A 122 -5.08 14.39 24.61
N GLN A 123 -4.26 13.96 23.65
CA GLN A 123 -2.96 13.38 23.91
C GLN A 123 -1.93 14.13 23.08
N ARG A 124 -0.93 14.69 23.77
CA ARG A 124 0.11 15.50 23.16
C ARG A 124 1.47 14.90 23.49
N TYR A 125 2.29 14.71 22.46
CA TYR A 125 3.68 14.30 22.59
C TYR A 125 4.58 15.51 22.35
N VAL A 126 5.46 15.79 23.31
CA VAL A 126 6.50 16.82 23.20
C VAL A 126 7.84 16.12 23.15
N ALA A 127 8.42 16.02 21.96
CA ALA A 127 9.76 15.49 21.77
C ALA A 127 10.79 16.57 22.10
N THR A 128 11.72 16.27 23.01
CA THR A 128 12.89 17.10 23.28
C THR A 128 14.08 16.48 22.58
N VAL A 129 14.80 17.29 21.79
CA VAL A 129 15.98 16.84 21.04
C VAL A 129 17.15 16.71 22.01
N ALA A 130 18.02 15.72 21.77
CA ALA A 130 19.23 15.56 22.57
C ALA A 130 20.14 16.78 22.40
N GLU A 131 20.40 17.50 23.50
CA GLU A 131 21.35 18.60 23.52
C GLU A 131 22.69 18.10 24.04
N LYS A 132 23.73 18.26 23.21
CA LYS A 132 25.12 18.11 23.68
C LYS A 132 25.39 19.25 24.66
N SER A 133 25.80 18.90 25.87
CA SER A 133 26.25 19.89 26.85
C SER A 133 27.51 20.59 26.34
N SER A 134 27.53 21.91 26.42
CA SER A 134 28.73 22.72 26.18
C SER A 134 29.76 22.54 27.32
N ASP A 135 29.27 22.18 28.52
CA ASP A 135 30.10 21.88 29.69
C ASP A 135 30.59 20.42 29.70
N PRO A 136 31.90 20.16 29.70
CA PRO A 136 32.46 18.80 29.75
C PRO A 136 32.17 18.06 31.07
N LYS A 137 31.68 18.76 32.11
CA LYS A 137 31.32 18.19 33.42
C LYS A 137 29.84 17.84 33.60
N LYS A 138 28.96 18.23 32.66
CA LYS A 138 27.53 17.90 32.73
C LYS A 138 27.17 16.95 31.59
N PRO A 139 26.52 15.81 31.84
CA PRO A 139 26.02 14.98 30.74
C PRO A 139 24.96 15.76 29.96
N GLY A 140 25.00 15.67 28.63
CA GLY A 140 24.00 16.26 27.75
C GLY A 140 22.59 15.69 28.05
N LYS A 141 21.55 16.49 27.77
CA LYS A 141 20.17 16.01 27.92
C LYS A 141 19.92 14.96 26.83
N LYS A 142 19.51 13.76 27.23
CA LYS A 142 19.09 12.71 26.30
C LYS A 142 17.80 13.17 25.59
N ALA A 143 17.64 12.75 24.34
CA ALA A 143 16.37 12.91 23.66
C ALA A 143 15.30 12.18 24.49
N SER A 144 14.19 12.87 24.79
CA SER A 144 13.08 12.27 25.52
C SER A 144 11.76 12.74 24.94
N VAL A 145 10.76 11.88 24.97
CA VAL A 145 9.40 12.18 24.54
C VAL A 145 8.54 12.29 25.79
N THR A 146 8.01 13.48 26.04
CA THR A 146 7.06 13.71 27.14
C THR A 146 5.64 13.58 26.62
N GLU A 147 4.88 12.67 27.22
CA GLU A 147 3.47 12.43 26.92
C GLU A 147 2.59 13.17 27.94
N ARG A 148 1.66 13.99 27.42
CA ARG A 148 0.65 14.69 28.21
C ARG A 148 -0.75 14.27 27.78
N ILE A 149 -1.55 13.81 28.73
CA ILE A 149 -2.91 13.33 28.49
C ILE A 149 -3.89 14.21 29.26
N THR A 150 -4.93 14.70 28.59
CA THR A 150 -6.03 15.46 29.18
C THR A 150 -7.36 14.86 28.71
N VAL A 151 -8.27 14.61 29.64
CA VAL A 151 -9.64 14.15 29.36
C VAL A 151 -10.60 15.23 29.80
N ILE A 152 -11.45 15.67 28.89
CA ILE A 152 -12.47 16.70 29.11
C ILE A 152 -13.83 16.01 29.02
N ILE A 153 -14.60 16.13 30.08
CA ILE A 153 -15.90 15.45 30.24
C ILE A 153 -16.96 16.53 30.39
N GLU A 154 -17.89 16.58 29.46
CA GLU A 154 -19.07 17.45 29.54
C GLU A 154 -20.28 16.58 29.89
N GLY A 155 -20.98 16.98 30.94
CA GLY A 155 -22.16 16.27 31.43
C GLY A 155 -23.27 17.21 31.84
N ARG A 156 -24.45 16.63 32.01
CA ARG A 156 -25.64 17.25 32.57
C ARG A 156 -26.01 16.49 33.83
N ASP A 157 -26.38 17.21 34.87
CA ASP A 157 -26.92 16.61 36.08
C ASP A 157 -28.33 17.16 36.28
N SER A 158 -29.28 16.23 36.33
CA SER A 158 -30.72 16.48 36.46
C SER A 158 -31.21 16.28 37.89
N GLY A 159 -30.30 16.09 38.85
CA GLY A 159 -30.61 15.94 40.26
C GLY A 159 -30.97 17.27 40.94
N ARG A 160 -31.39 17.17 42.20
CA ARG A 160 -31.67 18.36 43.02
C ARG A 160 -30.37 19.13 43.28
N PRO A 161 -30.37 20.48 43.22
CA PRO A 161 -29.16 21.29 43.45
C PRO A 161 -28.45 21.02 44.79
N GLU A 162 -29.19 20.59 45.81
CA GLU A 162 -28.69 20.28 47.15
C GLU A 162 -27.92 18.95 47.23
N GLU A 163 -28.17 18.02 46.31
CA GLU A 163 -27.65 16.64 46.37
C GLU A 163 -26.33 16.45 45.64
N GLN A 164 -25.89 17.49 44.89
CA GLN A 164 -24.60 17.64 44.21
C GLN A 164 -24.05 16.33 43.61
N TYR A 165 -24.80 15.72 42.69
CA TYR A 165 -24.40 14.42 42.13
C TYR A 165 -23.10 14.49 41.33
N TYR A 166 -22.81 15.63 40.71
CA TYR A 166 -21.53 15.92 40.06
C TYR A 166 -20.31 15.73 40.98
N ASP A 167 -20.38 16.14 42.24
CA ASP A 167 -19.29 15.95 43.21
C ASP A 167 -19.15 14.47 43.58
N LYS A 168 -20.27 13.77 43.80
CA LYS A 168 -20.27 12.31 44.02
C LYS A 168 -19.69 11.56 42.82
N PHE A 169 -19.91 12.05 41.60
CA PHE A 169 -19.33 11.49 40.39
C PHE A 169 -17.81 11.69 40.35
N LYS A 170 -17.33 12.89 40.68
CA LYS A 170 -15.90 13.16 40.83
C LYS A 170 -15.27 12.27 41.90
N GLU A 171 -15.90 12.12 43.06
CA GLU A 171 -15.44 11.25 44.14
C GLU A 171 -15.36 9.78 43.69
N LYS A 172 -16.39 9.28 42.99
CA LYS A 172 -16.38 7.92 42.44
C LYS A 172 -15.27 7.69 41.42
N LEU A 173 -14.99 8.68 40.58
CA LEU A 173 -13.86 8.63 39.65
C LEU A 173 -12.52 8.57 40.41
N LEU A 174 -12.34 9.38 41.45
CA LEU A 174 -11.13 9.39 42.29
C LEU A 174 -11.00 8.16 43.20
N ALA A 175 -12.11 7.49 43.50
CA ALA A 175 -12.13 6.27 44.31
C ALA A 175 -11.72 5.02 43.52
N ASP A 176 -11.83 5.03 42.19
CA ASP A 176 -11.51 3.87 41.36
C ASP A 176 -10.00 3.56 41.36
N THR A 177 -9.67 2.27 41.45
CA THR A 177 -8.31 1.74 41.52
C THR A 177 -7.42 2.24 40.38
N TYR A 178 -7.97 2.34 39.18
CA TYR A 178 -7.22 2.81 38.02
C TYR A 178 -6.84 4.29 38.18
N PHE A 179 -7.81 5.16 38.46
CA PHE A 179 -7.54 6.60 38.61
C PHE A 179 -6.59 6.88 39.77
N ARG A 180 -6.68 6.14 40.89
CA ARG A 180 -5.70 6.25 41.99
C ARG A 180 -4.28 5.85 41.59
N SER A 181 -4.15 4.83 40.76
CA SER A 181 -2.83 4.36 40.31
C SER A 181 -2.17 5.31 39.29
N VAL A 182 -2.98 6.05 38.53
CA VAL A 182 -2.48 6.91 37.44
C VAL A 182 -2.44 8.39 37.84
N MET A 183 -3.40 8.89 38.63
CA MET A 183 -3.42 10.25 39.14
C MET A 183 -2.56 10.33 40.40
N THR A 184 -1.40 10.98 40.31
CA THR A 184 -0.49 11.13 41.46
C THR A 184 -1.01 12.13 42.49
N ASN A 185 -1.94 13.00 42.12
CA ASN A 185 -2.57 14.00 42.98
C ASN A 185 -4.02 14.29 42.53
N GLU A 186 -4.93 14.51 43.47
CA GLU A 186 -6.33 14.91 43.21
C GLU A 186 -6.45 16.26 42.46
N ALA A 187 -5.37 17.05 42.45
CA ALA A 187 -5.26 18.32 41.75
C ALA A 187 -5.42 18.20 40.22
N GLY A 188 -5.26 17.00 39.65
CA GLY A 188 -5.46 16.75 38.23
C GLY A 188 -6.93 16.72 37.81
N VAL A 189 -7.87 16.56 38.75
CA VAL A 189 -9.31 16.41 38.46
C VAL A 189 -10.07 17.62 39.00
N GLY A 190 -10.48 18.52 38.10
CA GLY A 190 -11.11 19.78 38.45
C GLY A 190 -12.26 20.15 37.53
N PHE A 191 -13.29 20.78 38.09
CA PHE A 191 -14.34 21.37 37.28
C PHE A 191 -13.84 22.68 36.68
N LYS A 192 -13.94 22.82 35.36
CA LYS A 192 -13.56 24.06 34.65
C LYS A 192 -14.72 24.99 34.41
N GLN A 193 -15.92 24.45 34.20
CA GLN A 193 -17.07 25.25 33.82
C GLN A 193 -18.37 24.64 34.36
N PHE A 194 -19.24 25.51 34.83
CA PHE A 194 -20.63 25.19 35.19
C PHE A 194 -21.56 26.14 34.42
N SER A 195 -22.69 25.61 33.94
CA SER A 195 -23.76 26.45 33.42
C SER A 195 -24.72 26.86 34.56
N PRO A 196 -25.48 27.95 34.40
CA PRO A 196 -26.68 28.16 35.21
C PRO A 196 -27.66 26.99 35.02
N VAL A 197 -28.62 26.84 35.93
CA VAL A 197 -29.71 25.85 35.80
C VAL A 197 -30.52 26.16 34.55
N ILE A 198 -30.65 25.17 33.67
CA ILE A 198 -31.41 25.23 32.43
C ILE A 198 -32.69 24.44 32.65
N VAL A 199 -33.83 25.06 32.37
CA VAL A 199 -35.15 24.40 32.41
C VAL A 199 -35.60 24.21 30.96
N GLU A 200 -35.64 22.95 30.52
CA GLU A 200 -36.02 22.58 29.16
C GLU A 200 -37.00 21.41 29.23
N ASN A 201 -38.15 21.50 28.53
CA ASN A 201 -39.16 20.44 28.49
C ASN A 201 -39.58 19.91 29.88
N ASN A 202 -39.79 20.83 30.85
CA ASN A 202 -40.19 20.51 32.22
C ASN A 202 -39.13 19.73 33.05
N MET A 203 -37.88 19.67 32.56
CA MET A 203 -36.73 19.12 33.29
C MET A 203 -35.73 20.24 33.58
N SER A 204 -35.31 20.35 34.84
CA SER A 204 -34.23 21.23 35.25
C SER A 204 -32.92 20.45 35.31
N TYR A 205 -31.88 20.95 34.65
CA TYR A 205 -30.54 20.37 34.71
C TYR A 205 -29.47 21.46 34.68
N PHE A 206 -28.29 21.17 35.20
CA PHE A 206 -27.12 22.02 35.00
C PHE A 206 -26.07 21.27 34.17
N LYS A 207 -25.32 22.00 33.35
CA LYS A 207 -24.19 21.45 32.59
C LYS A 207 -22.91 21.68 33.38
N PHE A 208 -22.04 20.69 33.41
CA PHE A 208 -20.71 20.80 33.99
C PHE A 208 -19.66 20.32 33.00
N GLN A 209 -18.46 20.88 33.13
CA GLN A 209 -17.26 20.42 32.46
C GLN A 209 -16.22 20.03 33.50
N LEU A 210 -15.84 18.76 33.50
CA LEU A 210 -14.80 18.19 34.33
C LEU A 210 -13.55 17.91 33.48
N ASP A 211 -12.42 18.45 33.91
CA ASP A 211 -11.13 18.24 33.28
C ASP A 211 -10.28 17.33 34.16
N CYS A 212 -9.75 16.27 33.55
CA CYS A 212 -8.87 15.28 34.14
C CYS A 212 -7.50 15.35 33.44
N VAL A 213 -6.55 16.02 34.07
CA VAL A 213 -5.17 16.17 33.59
C VAL A 213 -4.31 15.08 34.23
N PHE A 214 -3.79 14.19 33.39
CA PHE A 214 -2.92 13.11 33.83
C PHE A 214 -1.48 13.60 33.99
N PRO A 215 -0.68 13.01 34.91
CA PRO A 215 0.71 13.38 35.09
C PRO A 215 1.52 13.11 33.82
N GLU A 216 2.46 14.00 33.52
CA GLU A 216 3.32 13.87 32.35
C GLU A 216 4.23 12.66 32.50
N ARG A 217 4.25 11.79 31.47
CA ARG A 217 5.13 10.61 31.43
C ARG A 217 6.26 10.83 30.43
N VAL A 218 7.49 10.80 30.92
CA VAL A 218 8.69 10.87 30.08
C VAL A 218 9.03 9.47 29.60
N ARG A 219 9.05 9.28 28.28
CA ARG A 219 9.54 8.06 27.62
C ARG A 219 10.92 8.37 27.03
N ASN A 220 11.94 7.63 27.44
CA ASN A 220 13.31 7.71 26.94
C ASN A 220 13.57 6.65 25.88
#